data_AF-A0A2T6DIV0-F1
#
_entry.id   AF-A0A2T6DIV0-F1
#
_cell.length_a   1.000
_cell.length_b   1.000
_cell.length_c   1.000
_cell.angle_alpha   90.00
_cell.angle_beta   90.00
_cell.angle_gamma   90.00
#
_symmetry.space_group_name_H-M   'P 1'
#
loop_
_entity.id
_entity.type
_entity.pdbx_description
1 polymer ?
#
loop_
_entity_poly.entity_id
_entity_poly.type
_entity_poly.pdbx_seq_one_letter_code
_entity_poly.pdbx_strand_id
1 'polypeptide(L)'
;MSEATLIPNFAPRILEAFREANRLAAGAKDQASAAVAKALECGKLLVEQKQALGHGAWLPWLDTNVPEISEWTARRYMGLAKRAHVLDLNDTATIRQAYVATGIIPTTEKEPAAPNPHKPWVKFVRPLDAFRLWYNRRIELGGIDTWPEDARRILKNELRWFVNLYEKL
;
A
#
# COMPACT_ATOMS: atom_id res chain seq x y z
N MET A 1 -46.68 25.83 -23.65
CA MET A 1 -46.77 25.46 -22.21
C MET A 1 -45.51 24.72 -21.88
N SER A 2 -44.68 25.28 -20.99
CA SER A 2 -43.32 24.83 -20.69
C SER A 2 -43.32 23.48 -19.97
N GLU A 3 -42.64 22.49 -20.55
CA GLU A 3 -42.41 21.16 -19.99
C GLU A 3 -41.29 21.28 -18.94
N ALA A 4 -41.65 21.34 -17.66
CA ALA A 4 -40.69 21.42 -16.58
C ALA A 4 -39.94 20.07 -16.47
N THR A 5 -38.69 20.04 -16.94
CA THR A 5 -37.79 18.88 -16.79
C THR A 5 -37.62 18.54 -15.31
N LEU A 6 -38.28 17.47 -14.85
CA LEU A 6 -38.09 16.94 -13.50
C LEU A 6 -36.63 16.47 -13.35
N ILE A 7 -35.85 17.12 -12.49
CA ILE A 7 -34.49 16.67 -12.16
C ILE A 7 -34.62 15.38 -11.34
N PRO A 8 -33.97 14.27 -11.74
CA PRO A 8 -34.02 13.03 -10.99
C PRO A 8 -33.36 13.17 -9.61
N ASN A 9 -34.07 12.75 -8.54
CA ASN A 9 -33.56 12.76 -7.18
C ASN A 9 -32.87 11.42 -6.83
N PHE A 10 -31.55 11.40 -6.89
CA PHE A 10 -30.74 10.23 -6.53
C PHE A 10 -30.34 10.16 -5.06
N ALA A 11 -30.68 11.17 -4.24
CA ALA A 11 -30.21 11.26 -2.86
C ALA A 11 -30.51 9.99 -2.02
N PRO A 12 -31.68 9.33 -2.12
CA PRO A 12 -31.94 8.10 -1.35
C PRO A 12 -30.99 6.96 -1.71
N ARG A 13 -30.71 6.76 -3.00
CA ARG A 13 -29.82 5.70 -3.49
C ARG A 13 -28.36 5.97 -3.10
N ILE A 14 -27.94 7.24 -3.11
CA ILE A 14 -26.61 7.64 -2.66
C ILE A 14 -26.45 7.35 -1.17
N LEU A 15 -27.44 7.72 -0.36
CA LEU A 15 -27.41 7.49 1.08
C LEU A 15 -27.43 6.00 1.44
N GLU A 16 -28.20 5.19 0.71
CA GLU A 16 -28.20 3.73 0.85
C GLU A 16 -26.82 3.14 0.55
N ALA A 17 -26.23 3.47 -0.60
CA ALA A 17 -24.90 2.99 -0.98
C ALA A 17 -23.82 3.43 0.02
N PHE A 18 -23.88 4.67 0.52
CA PHE A 18 -22.95 5.17 1.53
C PHE A 18 -23.06 4.40 2.86
N ARG A 19 -24.30 4.14 3.32
CA ARG A 19 -24.54 3.39 4.56
C ARG A 19 -24.03 1.96 4.43
N GLU A 20 -24.30 1.31 3.29
CA GLU A 20 -23.84 -0.06 3.06
C GLU A 20 -22.31 -0.15 2.98
N ALA A 21 -21.66 0.79 2.30
CA ALA A 21 -20.21 0.88 2.26
C ALA A 21 -19.60 1.00 3.66
N ASN A 22 -20.17 1.86 4.52
CA ASN A 22 -19.70 2.00 5.90
C ASN A 22 -19.95 0.75 6.74
N ARG A 23 -21.08 0.07 6.55
CA ARG A 23 -21.39 -1.20 7.24
C ARG A 23 -20.39 -2.29 6.87
N LEU A 24 -20.11 -2.45 5.58
CA LEU A 24 -19.12 -3.41 5.09
C LEU A 24 -17.71 -3.07 5.58
N ALA A 25 -17.34 -1.79 5.61
CA ALA A 25 -16.05 -1.34 6.14
C ALA A 25 -15.90 -1.62 7.64
N ALA A 26 -16.95 -1.38 8.43
CA ALA A 26 -16.97 -1.71 9.85
C ALA A 26 -16.86 -3.21 10.08
N GLY A 27 -17.68 -4.02 9.40
CA GLY A 27 -17.62 -5.48 9.50
C GLY A 27 -16.28 -6.06 9.05
N ALA A 28 -15.64 -5.49 8.03
CA ALA A 28 -14.29 -5.88 7.61
C ALA A 28 -13.24 -5.59 8.68
N LYS A 29 -13.35 -4.44 9.37
CA LYS A 29 -12.47 -4.11 10.51
C LYS A 29 -12.63 -5.15 11.62
N ASP A 30 -13.87 -5.46 12.00
CA ASP A 30 -14.15 -6.42 13.07
C ASP A 30 -13.63 -7.83 12.75
N GLN A 31 -13.88 -8.31 11.53
CA GLN A 31 -13.38 -9.60 11.05
C GLN A 31 -11.85 -9.64 11.04
N ALA A 32 -11.20 -8.56 10.63
CA ALA A 32 -9.76 -8.50 10.62
C ALA A 32 -9.16 -8.50 12.03
N SER A 33 -9.76 -7.76 12.97
CA SER A 33 -9.38 -7.80 14.39
C SER A 33 -9.56 -9.20 14.98
N ALA A 34 -10.68 -9.87 14.69
CA ALA A 34 -10.92 -11.25 15.10
C ALA A 34 -9.86 -12.22 14.53
N ALA A 35 -9.47 -12.04 13.28
CA ALA A 35 -8.42 -12.85 12.65
C ALA A 35 -7.05 -12.64 13.31
N VAL A 36 -6.70 -11.41 13.70
CA VAL A 36 -5.48 -11.11 14.47
C VAL A 36 -5.52 -11.81 15.83
N ALA A 37 -6.65 -11.74 16.54
CA ALA A 37 -6.82 -12.42 17.83
C ALA A 37 -6.62 -13.94 17.71
N LYS A 38 -7.15 -14.56 16.65
CA LYS A 38 -6.93 -16.00 16.37
C LYS A 38 -5.49 -16.33 15.98
N ALA A 39 -4.82 -15.47 15.22
CA ALA A 39 -3.40 -15.65 14.93
C ALA A 39 -2.53 -15.59 16.19
N LEU A 40 -2.86 -14.70 17.13
CA LEU A 40 -2.21 -14.59 18.44
C LEU A 40 -2.43 -15.84 19.29
N GLU A 41 -3.67 -16.31 19.40
CA GLU A 41 -4.02 -17.53 20.13
C GLU A 41 -3.26 -18.74 19.58
N CYS A 42 -3.29 -18.94 18.25
CA CYS A 42 -2.54 -19.99 17.58
C CYS A 42 -1.04 -19.86 17.83
N GLY A 43 -0.49 -18.66 17.77
CA GLY A 43 0.92 -18.39 18.09
C GLY A 43 1.31 -18.79 19.51
N LYS A 44 0.45 -18.56 20.51
CA LYS A 44 0.68 -18.98 21.91
C LYS A 44 0.71 -20.50 22.02
N LEU A 45 -0.28 -21.19 21.45
CA LEU A 45 -0.34 -22.66 21.45
C LEU A 45 0.87 -23.30 20.76
N LEU A 46 1.31 -22.74 19.63
CA LEU A 46 2.52 -23.19 18.94
C LEU A 46 3.79 -23.01 19.79
N VAL A 47 3.86 -21.96 20.61
CA VAL A 47 4.99 -21.74 21.53
C VAL A 47 4.99 -22.76 22.66
N GLU A 48 3.85 -22.97 23.30
CA GLU A 48 3.68 -23.94 24.38
C GLU A 48 3.99 -25.36 23.88
N GLN A 49 3.44 -25.76 22.73
CA GLN A 49 3.70 -27.05 22.13
C GLN A 49 5.17 -27.24 21.75
N LYS A 50 5.81 -26.21 21.19
CA LYS A 50 7.25 -26.28 20.87
C LYS A 50 8.12 -26.41 22.12
N GLN A 51 7.71 -25.83 23.25
CA GLN A 51 8.43 -25.94 24.52
C GLN A 51 8.28 -27.33 25.15
N ALA A 52 7.11 -27.96 24.98
CA ALA A 52 6.88 -29.34 25.44
C ALA A 52 7.68 -30.37 24.63
N LEU A 53 8.07 -30.03 23.41
CA LEU A 53 8.86 -30.89 22.54
C LEU A 53 10.37 -30.67 22.76
N GLY A 54 11.13 -31.77 22.83
CA GLY A 54 12.60 -31.72 22.88
C GLY A 54 13.22 -31.15 21.60
N HIS A 55 14.52 -30.84 21.67
CA HIS A 55 15.28 -30.34 20.52
C HIS A 55 15.13 -31.26 19.29
N GLY A 56 14.91 -30.67 18.11
CA GLY A 56 14.80 -31.39 16.83
C GLY A 56 13.43 -32.02 16.53
N ALA A 57 12.57 -32.24 17.51
CA ALA A 57 11.26 -32.89 17.31
C ALA A 57 10.17 -31.96 16.75
N TRP A 58 10.41 -30.64 16.72
CA TRP A 58 9.40 -29.65 16.34
C TRP A 58 8.93 -29.76 14.88
N LEU A 59 9.85 -29.79 13.91
CA LEU A 59 9.47 -29.76 12.49
C LEU A 59 8.73 -31.04 12.06
N PRO A 60 9.19 -32.26 12.43
CA PRO A 60 8.43 -33.47 12.14
C PRO A 60 7.03 -33.46 12.77
N TRP A 61 6.91 -32.95 14.01
CA TRP A 61 5.62 -32.83 14.67
C TRP A 61 4.69 -31.86 13.95
N LEU A 62 5.19 -30.70 13.52
CA LEU A 62 4.40 -29.68 12.81
C LEU A 62 3.85 -30.25 11.50
N ASP A 63 4.70 -30.90 10.71
CA ASP A 63 4.33 -31.49 9.42
C ASP A 63 3.30 -32.62 9.57
N THR A 64 3.44 -33.43 10.63
CA THR A 64 2.54 -34.56 10.88
C THR A 64 1.17 -34.14 11.46
N ASN A 65 1.15 -33.18 12.39
CA ASN A 65 -0.04 -32.88 13.19
C ASN A 65 -0.82 -31.65 12.69
N VAL A 66 -0.14 -30.71 12.02
CA VAL A 66 -0.73 -29.45 11.53
C VAL A 66 -0.19 -29.13 10.12
N PRO A 67 -0.41 -30.00 9.13
CA PRO A 67 0.16 -29.86 7.78
C PRO A 67 -0.33 -28.60 7.04
N GLU A 68 -1.48 -28.05 7.43
CA GLU A 68 -2.01 -26.81 6.84
C GLU A 68 -1.18 -25.57 7.21
N ILE A 69 -0.39 -25.63 8.28
CA ILE A 69 0.42 -24.50 8.76
C ILE A 69 1.87 -24.71 8.32
N SER A 70 2.29 -23.96 7.29
CA SER A 70 3.70 -23.93 6.91
C SER A 70 4.60 -23.50 8.07
N GLU A 71 5.85 -23.98 8.09
CA GLU A 71 6.85 -23.57 9.09
C GLU A 71 6.99 -22.04 9.18
N TRP A 72 6.97 -21.37 8.03
CA TRP A 72 7.03 -19.91 7.94
C TRP A 72 5.84 -19.23 8.64
N THR A 73 4.63 -19.72 8.41
CA THR A 73 3.42 -19.20 9.08
C THR A 73 3.50 -19.43 10.58
N ALA A 74 3.87 -20.64 11.01
CA ALA A 74 4.04 -20.97 12.42
C ALA A 74 5.04 -20.02 13.10
N ARG A 75 6.22 -19.81 12.51
CA ARG A 75 7.23 -18.89 13.04
C ARG A 75 6.71 -17.46 13.17
N ARG A 76 5.93 -16.96 12.20
CA ARG A 76 5.32 -15.62 12.26
C ARG A 76 4.30 -15.51 13.38
N TYR A 77 3.40 -16.48 13.53
CA TYR A 77 2.38 -16.48 14.57
C TYR A 77 3.01 -16.57 15.96
N MET A 78 3.99 -17.46 16.15
CA MET A 78 4.76 -17.56 17.39
C MET A 78 5.51 -16.26 17.71
N GLY A 79 6.11 -15.63 16.71
CA GLY A 79 6.77 -14.33 16.84
C GLY A 79 5.79 -13.21 17.21
N LEU A 80 4.57 -13.25 16.67
CA LEU A 80 3.50 -12.32 16.97
C LEU A 80 3.06 -12.46 18.43
N ALA A 81 2.75 -13.68 18.87
CA ALA A 81 2.36 -13.99 20.25
C ALA A 81 3.43 -13.56 21.27
N LYS A 82 4.72 -13.79 20.95
CA LYS A 82 5.83 -13.38 21.80
C LYS A 82 5.96 -11.86 21.96
N ARG A 83 5.53 -11.06 20.98
CA ARG A 83 5.66 -9.59 20.99
C ARG A 83 4.37 -8.86 21.35
N ALA A 84 3.25 -9.58 21.44
CA ALA A 84 1.93 -9.02 21.68
C ALA A 84 1.78 -8.26 23.01
N HIS A 85 2.63 -8.55 24.01
CA HIS A 85 2.63 -7.85 25.30
C HIS A 85 3.20 -6.43 25.22
N VAL A 86 3.84 -6.06 24.11
CA VAL A 86 4.51 -4.76 23.91
C VAL A 86 3.64 -3.78 23.12
N LEU A 87 2.58 -4.25 22.45
CA LEU A 87 1.82 -3.46 21.49
C LEU A 87 0.32 -3.64 21.71
N ASP A 88 -0.43 -2.53 21.80
CA ASP A 88 -1.88 -2.56 21.71
C ASP A 88 -2.28 -2.84 20.25
N LEU A 89 -2.58 -4.11 19.98
CA LEU A 89 -2.94 -4.58 18.64
C LEU A 89 -4.42 -4.32 18.30
N ASN A 90 -5.21 -3.73 19.21
CA ASN A 90 -6.64 -3.48 19.00
C ASN A 90 -6.93 -2.51 17.85
N ASP A 91 -5.96 -1.67 17.46
CA ASP A 91 -6.10 -0.74 16.33
C ASP A 91 -5.49 -1.24 15.02
N THR A 92 -4.97 -2.47 14.98
CA THR A 92 -4.42 -3.04 13.75
C THR A 92 -5.52 -3.65 12.88
N ALA A 93 -5.82 -2.98 11.77
CA ALA A 93 -6.91 -3.35 10.87
C ALA A 93 -6.66 -4.62 10.04
N THR A 94 -5.49 -5.27 10.12
CA THR A 94 -5.16 -6.53 9.41
C THR A 94 -4.00 -7.30 10.06
N ILE A 95 -3.93 -8.62 9.83
CA ILE A 95 -2.80 -9.49 10.20
C ILE A 95 -1.46 -8.96 9.65
N ARG A 96 -1.45 -8.46 8.41
CA ARG A 96 -0.25 -7.86 7.81
C ARG A 96 0.22 -6.62 8.58
N GLN A 97 -0.70 -5.74 8.97
CA GLN A 97 -0.36 -4.58 9.79
C GLN A 97 0.18 -4.99 11.16
N ALA A 98 -0.38 -6.03 11.78
CA ALA A 98 0.16 -6.58 13.02
C ALA A 98 1.60 -7.10 12.84
N TYR A 99 1.92 -7.78 11.73
CA TYR A 99 3.30 -8.19 11.42
C TYR A 99 4.25 -7.02 11.20
N VAL A 100 3.77 -5.94 10.59
CA VAL A 100 4.56 -4.73 10.39
C VAL A 100 4.81 -4.02 11.73
N ALA A 101 3.76 -3.82 12.54
CA ALA A 101 3.85 -3.19 13.85
C ALA A 101 4.82 -3.92 14.80
N THR A 102 4.89 -5.25 14.68
CA THR A 102 5.74 -6.12 15.50
C THR A 102 7.14 -6.35 14.90
N GLY A 103 7.46 -5.73 13.75
CA GLY A 103 8.74 -5.87 13.07
C GLY A 103 9.03 -7.27 12.51
N ILE A 104 8.00 -8.12 12.35
CA ILE A 104 8.12 -9.47 11.76
C ILE A 104 8.33 -9.38 10.25
N ILE A 105 7.70 -8.39 9.62
CA ILE A 105 7.88 -8.06 8.20
C ILE A 105 8.35 -6.61 8.15
N PRO A 106 9.39 -6.28 7.36
CA PRO A 106 9.79 -4.90 7.17
C PRO A 106 8.63 -4.09 6.59
N THR A 107 8.40 -2.88 7.12
CA THR A 107 7.65 -1.86 6.41
C THR A 107 8.34 -1.67 5.07
N THR A 108 7.73 -2.13 3.99
CA THR A 108 7.97 -1.51 2.69
C THR A 108 7.49 -0.08 2.86
N GLU A 109 8.40 0.86 3.11
CA GLU A 109 8.16 2.25 2.80
C GLU A 109 7.65 2.23 1.36
N LYS A 110 6.38 2.56 1.16
CA LYS A 110 5.97 2.94 -0.18
C LYS A 110 6.81 4.18 -0.45
N GLU A 111 7.86 4.03 -1.26
CA GLU A 111 8.37 5.18 -2.01
C GLU A 111 7.16 5.97 -2.46
N PRO A 112 7.10 7.29 -2.21
CA PRO A 112 5.91 8.08 -2.51
C PRO A 112 5.55 7.79 -3.96
N ALA A 113 4.44 7.06 -4.15
CA ALA A 113 4.03 6.61 -5.45
C ALA A 113 4.06 7.83 -6.35
N ALA A 114 4.80 7.73 -7.47
CA ALA A 114 4.94 8.83 -8.42
C ALA A 114 3.57 9.54 -8.58
N PRO A 115 3.52 10.87 -8.44
CA PRO A 115 2.27 11.59 -8.27
C PRO A 115 1.24 11.18 -9.33
N ASN A 116 0.09 10.66 -8.86
CA ASN A 116 -0.98 10.19 -9.74
C ASN A 116 -1.40 11.32 -10.71
N PRO A 117 -1.29 11.11 -12.05
CA PRO A 117 -1.61 12.11 -13.07
C PRO A 117 -3.06 12.64 -13.02
N HIS A 118 -3.96 11.97 -12.29
CA HIS A 118 -5.38 12.27 -12.24
C HIS A 118 -5.83 13.06 -10.99
N LYS A 119 -4.92 13.54 -10.12
CA LYS A 119 -5.31 14.41 -8.99
C LYS A 119 -5.61 15.86 -9.44
N PRO A 120 -6.57 16.56 -8.80
CA PRO A 120 -7.14 17.82 -9.30
C PRO A 120 -6.21 19.05 -9.32
N TRP A 121 -5.06 19.03 -8.64
CA TRP A 121 -4.04 20.10 -8.70
C TRP A 121 -3.04 19.94 -9.87
N VAL A 122 -3.19 18.90 -10.70
CA VAL A 122 -2.27 18.57 -11.81
C VAL A 122 -2.50 19.46 -13.06
N LYS A 123 -3.53 20.32 -13.08
CA LYS A 123 -3.85 21.17 -14.25
C LYS A 123 -2.66 22.04 -14.71
N PHE A 124 -1.92 22.63 -13.77
CA PHE A 124 -0.83 23.55 -14.09
C PHE A 124 0.49 22.85 -14.43
N VAL A 125 0.66 21.58 -14.04
CA VAL A 125 1.90 20.81 -14.28
C VAL A 125 1.79 19.83 -15.45
N ARG A 126 0.59 19.64 -16.01
CA ARG A 126 0.36 18.79 -17.20
C ARG A 126 1.32 19.06 -18.36
N PRO A 127 1.60 20.32 -18.75
CA PRO A 127 2.56 20.60 -19.82
C PRO A 127 3.98 20.15 -19.48
N LEU A 128 4.41 20.31 -18.22
CA LEU A 128 5.73 19.90 -17.75
C LEU A 128 5.86 18.38 -17.71
N ASP A 129 4.81 17.69 -17.29
CA ASP A 129 4.78 16.22 -17.27
C ASP A 129 4.80 15.64 -18.68
N ALA A 130 4.03 16.23 -19.62
CA ALA A 130 4.06 15.86 -21.03
C ALA A 130 5.47 16.04 -21.64
N PHE A 131 6.15 17.14 -21.33
CA PHE A 131 7.53 17.38 -21.75
C PHE A 131 8.50 16.35 -21.16
N ARG A 132 8.40 16.06 -19.86
CA ARG A 132 9.22 15.03 -19.17
C ARG A 132 9.08 13.66 -19.82
N LEU A 133 7.84 13.22 -20.06
CA LEU A 133 7.55 11.92 -20.68
C LEU A 133 8.06 11.86 -22.12
N TRP A 134 7.87 12.93 -22.90
CA TRP A 134 8.42 13.04 -24.25
C TRP A 134 9.95 12.95 -24.26
N TYR A 135 10.62 13.69 -23.38
CA TYR A 135 12.08 13.72 -23.28
C TYR A 135 12.63 12.34 -22.94
N ASN A 136 12.11 11.69 -21.89
CA ASN A 136 12.56 10.36 -21.47
C ASN A 136 12.43 9.33 -22.60
N ARG A 137 11.27 9.28 -23.28
CA ARG A 137 11.05 8.39 -24.43
C ARG A 137 12.05 8.66 -25.56
N ARG A 138 12.43 9.91 -25.79
CA ARG A 138 13.39 10.27 -26.84
C ARG A 138 14.83 9.90 -26.46
N ILE A 139 15.20 10.01 -25.20
CA ILE A 139 16.52 9.63 -24.70
C ILE A 139 16.71 8.11 -24.71
N GLU A 140 15.66 7.34 -24.41
CA GLU A 140 15.65 5.88 -24.55
C GLU A 140 16.01 5.39 -25.96
N LEU A 141 15.75 6.21 -26.99
CA LEU A 141 15.99 5.86 -28.40
C LEU A 141 17.40 6.19 -28.91
N GLY A 142 18.23 6.91 -28.16
CA GLY A 142 19.56 7.28 -28.65
C GLY A 142 20.39 8.26 -27.82
N GLY A 143 20.07 8.52 -26.56
CA GLY A 143 20.79 9.51 -25.75
C GLY A 143 20.61 10.96 -26.26
N ILE A 144 21.01 11.94 -25.45
CA ILE A 144 20.93 13.35 -25.87
C ILE A 144 22.04 13.71 -26.86
N ASP A 145 23.15 12.97 -26.84
CA ASP A 145 24.34 13.27 -27.65
C ASP A 145 24.19 13.00 -29.14
N THR A 146 23.16 12.25 -29.53
CA THR A 146 22.81 12.03 -30.93
C THR A 146 22.04 13.21 -31.55
N TRP A 147 21.67 14.21 -30.75
CA TRP A 147 20.91 15.35 -31.23
C TRP A 147 21.82 16.41 -31.85
N PRO A 148 21.37 17.11 -32.91
CA PRO A 148 22.10 18.24 -33.48
C PRO A 148 22.50 19.24 -32.39
N GLU A 149 23.72 19.78 -32.49
CA GLU A 149 24.25 20.72 -31.50
C GLU A 149 23.35 21.95 -31.31
N ASP A 150 22.81 22.48 -32.41
CA ASP A 150 21.86 23.59 -32.37
C ASP A 150 20.58 23.26 -31.60
N ALA A 151 20.05 22.05 -31.76
CA ALA A 151 18.86 21.60 -31.04
C ALA A 151 19.12 21.49 -29.53
N ARG A 152 20.29 20.97 -29.14
CA ARG A 152 20.72 20.91 -27.73
C ARG A 152 20.91 22.31 -27.14
N ARG A 153 21.49 23.23 -27.90
CA ARG A 153 21.71 24.62 -27.50
C ARG A 153 20.38 25.36 -27.27
N ILE A 154 19.43 25.23 -28.19
CA ILE A 154 18.09 25.82 -28.07
C ILE A 154 17.39 25.26 -26.83
N LEU A 155 17.37 23.93 -26.68
CA LEU A 155 16.74 23.28 -25.52
C LEU A 155 17.34 23.76 -24.18
N LYS A 156 18.68 23.87 -24.10
CA LYS A 156 19.37 24.39 -22.93
C LYS A 156 18.96 25.83 -22.59
N ASN A 157 18.74 26.68 -23.61
CA ASN A 157 18.30 28.05 -23.41
C ASN A 157 16.85 28.11 -22.89
N GLU A 158 15.94 27.32 -23.44
CA GLU A 158 14.55 27.24 -22.98
C GLU A 158 14.46 26.73 -21.53
N LEU A 159 15.23 25.69 -21.19
CA LEU A 159 15.28 25.15 -19.82
C LEU A 159 15.87 26.15 -18.82
N ARG A 160 16.74 27.07 -19.26
CA ARG A 160 17.28 28.13 -18.39
C ARG A 160 16.19 29.03 -17.84
N TRP A 161 15.14 29.31 -18.62
CA TRP A 161 14.00 30.09 -18.14
C TRP A 161 13.29 29.39 -16.96
N PHE A 162 13.09 28.07 -17.07
CA PHE A 162 12.47 27.27 -16.01
C PHE A 162 13.33 27.19 -14.74
N VAL A 163 14.66 27.09 -14.87
CA VAL A 163 15.59 27.14 -13.72
C VAL A 163 15.47 28.48 -13.00
N ASN A 164 15.50 29.58 -13.74
CA ASN A 164 15.35 30.92 -13.16
C ASN A 164 13.98 31.14 -12.51
N LEU A 165 12.93 30.51 -13.03
CA LEU A 165 11.60 30.53 -12.41
C LEU A 165 11.60 29.73 -11.10
N TYR A 166 12.20 28.55 -11.08
CA TYR A 166 12.30 27.71 -9.89
C TYR A 166 13.06 28.41 -8.76
N GLU A 167 14.16 29.11 -9.07
CA GLU A 167 14.92 29.88 -8.08
C GLU A 167 14.15 31.07 -7.48
N LYS A 168 13.04 31.49 -8.09
CA LYS A 168 12.20 32.61 -7.64
C LYS A 168 10.96 32.19 -6.84
N LEU A 169 10.66 30.90 -6.79
CA LEU A 169 9.53 30.33 -6.03
C LEU A 169 9.99 29.90 -4.64
#